data_AF-A0A397UFX8-F1
#
_entry.id   AF-A0A397UFX8-F1
#
_cell.length_a   1.000
_cell.length_b   1.000
_cell.length_c   1.000
_cell.angle_alpha   90.00
_cell.angle_beta   90.00
_cell.angle_gamma   90.00
#
_symmetry.space_group_name_H-M   'P 1'
#
loop_
_entity.id
_entity.type
_entity.pdbx_description
1 polymer ?
#
loop_
_entity_poly.entity_id
_entity_poly.type
_entity_poly.pdbx_seq_one_letter_code
_entity_poly.pdbx_strand_id
1 'polypeptide(L)'
;MFSINTHGTDCTNAECIEYCNMPQIRDNETPSEWMKRIWERLTYFRENNLLPNVSKKYLEARRLIRLPNSGSYAPKIGIAICFSWYNYDNEYALHRYELWMQNAIKKTKRAREIGKKIQACIIIQRKFIEYYYRPDGLCASELAQHYKLLWMIREEIRQDPKGHCFAIVNNK
;
A
#
# COMPACT_ATOMS: atom_id res chain seq x y z
N MET A 1 32.98 -26.62 -34.97
CA MET A 1 32.38 -27.66 -34.12
C MET A 1 31.40 -26.95 -33.19
N PHE A 2 30.12 -26.90 -33.55
CA PHE A 2 29.09 -26.21 -32.77
C PHE A 2 28.69 -27.09 -31.60
N SER A 3 29.08 -26.72 -30.38
CA SER A 3 28.56 -27.37 -29.17
C SER A 3 27.10 -26.95 -29.02
N ILE A 4 26.19 -27.89 -29.17
CA ILE A 4 24.75 -27.66 -29.11
C ILE A 4 24.42 -27.39 -27.63
N ASN A 5 24.15 -26.13 -27.28
CA ASN A 5 23.69 -25.74 -25.95
C ASN A 5 22.30 -26.36 -25.70
N THR A 6 22.28 -27.45 -24.94
CA THR A 6 21.06 -28.18 -24.54
C THR A 6 20.22 -27.44 -23.50
N HIS A 7 20.62 -26.23 -23.08
CA HIS A 7 20.05 -25.52 -21.93
C HIS A 7 19.21 -24.28 -22.25
N GLY A 8 19.07 -23.90 -23.53
CA GLY A 8 18.21 -22.79 -23.95
C GLY A 8 18.68 -21.40 -23.46
N THR A 9 19.92 -21.29 -22.98
CA THR A 9 20.59 -20.04 -22.58
C THR A 9 22.07 -20.09 -23.01
N ASP A 10 22.76 -18.94 -23.01
CA ASP A 10 24.21 -18.83 -23.29
C ASP A 10 25.09 -19.36 -22.15
N CYS A 11 24.47 -19.90 -21.10
CA CYS A 11 25.13 -20.46 -19.93
C CYS A 11 25.96 -21.69 -20.31
N THR A 12 27.26 -21.65 -20.03
CA THR A 12 28.17 -22.78 -20.22
C THR A 12 27.87 -23.89 -19.19
N ASN A 13 28.33 -25.12 -19.49
CA ASN A 13 28.22 -26.24 -18.54
C ASN A 13 28.85 -25.92 -17.17
N ALA A 14 29.95 -25.16 -17.15
CA ALA A 14 30.62 -24.75 -15.93
C ALA A 14 29.76 -23.79 -15.08
N GLU A 15 29.14 -22.80 -15.72
CA GLU A 15 28.25 -21.84 -15.06
C GLU A 15 26.95 -22.50 -14.57
N CYS A 16 26.42 -23.47 -15.32
CA CYS A 16 25.29 -24.29 -14.87
C CYS A 16 25.62 -25.08 -13.60
N ILE A 17 26.81 -25.72 -13.56
CA ILE A 17 27.29 -26.46 -12.38
C ILE A 17 27.48 -25.49 -11.20
N GLU A 18 28.06 -24.33 -11.45
CA GLU A 18 28.26 -23.32 -10.43
C GLU A 18 26.92 -22.88 -9.82
N TYR A 19 25.94 -22.54 -10.65
CA TYR A 19 24.60 -22.17 -10.23
C TYR A 19 23.94 -23.26 -9.37
N CYS A 20 24.11 -24.53 -9.72
CA CYS A 20 23.59 -25.66 -8.95
C CYS A 20 24.24 -25.80 -7.56
N ASN A 21 25.47 -25.32 -7.38
CA ASN A 21 26.22 -25.39 -6.13
C ASN A 21 26.04 -24.14 -5.25
N MET A 22 25.57 -23.02 -5.79
CA MET A 22 25.27 -21.79 -5.03
C MET A 22 24.40 -21.99 -3.78
N PRO A 23 23.38 -22.87 -3.78
CA PRO A 23 22.53 -23.03 -2.61
C PRO A 23 23.24 -23.64 -1.40
N GLN A 24 24.46 -24.18 -1.57
CA GLN A 24 25.18 -24.85 -0.49
C GLN A 24 25.83 -23.85 0.48
N ILE A 25 25.45 -23.96 1.76
CA ILE A 25 26.10 -23.26 2.88
C ILE A 25 27.36 -24.04 3.26
N ARG A 26 28.48 -23.33 3.41
CA ARG A 26 29.75 -23.92 3.85
C ARG A 26 29.71 -24.19 5.36
N ASP A 27 30.49 -25.15 5.85
CA ASP A 27 30.40 -25.62 7.25
C ASP A 27 30.60 -24.52 8.31
N ASN A 28 31.41 -23.50 8.00
CA ASN A 28 31.72 -22.37 8.88
C ASN A 28 30.98 -21.07 8.51
N GLU A 29 30.05 -21.12 7.56
CA GLU A 29 29.38 -19.95 7.03
C GLU A 29 28.00 -19.78 7.70
N THR A 30 27.74 -18.58 8.22
CA THR A 30 26.40 -18.24 8.72
C THR A 30 25.44 -18.01 7.55
N PRO A 31 24.12 -18.16 7.74
CA PRO A 31 23.15 -17.87 6.68
C PRO A 31 23.27 -16.44 6.10
N SER A 32 23.67 -15.46 6.91
CA SER A 32 23.89 -14.08 6.46
C SER A 32 25.13 -13.91 5.59
N GLU A 33 26.23 -14.59 5.92
CA GLU A 33 27.45 -14.60 5.10
C GLU A 33 27.23 -15.34 3.78
N TRP A 34 26.53 -16.48 3.83
CA TRP A 34 26.07 -17.21 2.65
C TRP A 34 25.23 -16.32 1.74
N MET A 35 24.25 -15.61 2.30
CA MET A 35 23.41 -14.71 1.53
C MET A 35 24.24 -13.64 0.81
N LYS A 36 25.18 -12.98 1.48
CA LYS A 36 26.04 -11.96 0.85
C LYS A 36 26.87 -12.53 -0.30
N ARG A 37 27.54 -13.67 -0.07
CA ARG A 37 28.37 -14.35 -1.09
C ARG A 37 27.55 -14.76 -2.31
N ILE A 38 26.37 -15.34 -2.08
CA ILE A 38 25.50 -15.79 -3.17
C ILE A 38 24.84 -14.61 -3.89
N TRP A 39 24.50 -13.53 -3.19
CA TRP A 39 23.86 -12.36 -3.77
C TRP A 39 24.73 -11.66 -4.82
N GLU A 40 26.02 -11.48 -4.54
CA GLU A 40 26.98 -10.91 -5.51
C GLU A 40 27.06 -11.77 -6.77
N ARG A 41 27.15 -13.10 -6.60
CA ARG A 41 27.26 -14.02 -7.74
C ARG A 41 25.96 -14.15 -8.52
N LEU A 42 24.80 -14.18 -7.84
CA LEU A 42 23.49 -14.13 -8.48
C LEU A 42 23.28 -12.85 -9.29
N THR A 43 23.80 -11.73 -8.80
CA THR A 43 23.75 -10.43 -9.51
C THR A 43 24.55 -10.51 -10.81
N TYR A 44 25.76 -11.08 -10.77
CA TYR A 44 26.55 -11.34 -11.99
C TYR A 44 25.81 -12.23 -13.00
N PHE A 45 25.24 -13.35 -12.56
CA PHE A 45 24.47 -14.24 -13.44
C PHE A 45 23.26 -13.53 -14.06
N ARG A 46 22.62 -12.64 -13.29
CA ARG A 46 21.49 -11.83 -13.76
C ARG A 46 21.92 -10.80 -14.80
N GLU A 47 22.94 -10.00 -14.52
CA GLU A 47 23.40 -8.92 -15.43
C GLU A 47 23.89 -9.46 -16.78
N ASN A 48 24.37 -10.70 -16.81
CA ASN A 48 24.88 -11.35 -18.01
C ASN A 48 23.88 -12.32 -18.66
N ASN A 49 22.61 -12.36 -18.22
CA ASN A 49 21.57 -13.28 -18.73
C ASN A 49 21.97 -14.78 -18.68
N LEU A 50 22.78 -15.17 -17.69
CA LEU A 50 23.31 -16.53 -17.52
C LEU A 50 22.43 -17.43 -16.65
N LEU A 51 21.28 -16.93 -16.18
CA LEU A 51 20.36 -17.73 -15.37
C LEU A 51 19.80 -18.90 -16.19
N PRO A 52 19.90 -20.16 -15.72
CA PRO A 52 19.37 -21.30 -16.46
C PRO A 52 17.87 -21.17 -16.71
N ASN A 53 17.37 -21.66 -17.85
CA ASN A 53 15.93 -21.61 -18.17
C ASN A 53 15.06 -22.39 -17.15
N VAL A 54 15.64 -23.39 -16.48
CA VAL A 54 15.00 -24.18 -15.40
C VAL A 54 15.14 -23.51 -14.03
N SER A 55 15.73 -22.31 -13.95
CA SER A 55 15.89 -21.61 -12.67
C SER A 55 14.53 -21.25 -12.07
N LYS A 56 14.37 -21.60 -10.78
CA LYS A 56 13.22 -21.15 -10.00
C LYS A 56 13.38 -19.67 -9.69
N LYS A 57 12.29 -18.99 -9.36
CA LYS A 57 12.26 -17.59 -8.88
C LYS A 57 13.04 -17.34 -7.58
N TYR A 58 13.54 -18.40 -6.95
CA TYR A 58 14.24 -18.40 -5.66
C TYR A 58 15.23 -19.56 -5.55
N LEU A 59 16.31 -19.38 -4.77
CA LEU A 59 17.28 -20.39 -4.40
C LEU A 59 17.08 -20.79 -2.94
N GLU A 60 16.78 -22.07 -2.69
CA GLU A 60 16.63 -22.61 -1.33
C GLU A 60 17.98 -23.06 -0.79
N ALA A 61 18.42 -22.47 0.33
CA ALA A 61 19.63 -22.87 1.02
C ALA A 61 19.62 -24.35 1.39
N ARG A 62 20.77 -24.98 1.21
CA ARG A 62 21.02 -26.38 1.56
C ARG A 62 22.28 -26.47 2.39
N ARG A 63 22.27 -27.33 3.40
CA ARG A 63 23.46 -27.59 4.20
C ARG A 63 23.95 -28.99 3.90
N LEU A 64 25.22 -29.13 3.52
CA LEU A 64 25.80 -30.44 3.27
C LEU A 64 26.04 -31.15 4.61
N ILE A 65 25.49 -32.34 4.76
CA ILE A 65 25.71 -33.21 5.92
C ILE A 65 26.47 -34.44 5.44
N ARG A 66 27.67 -34.66 5.99
CA ARG A 66 28.47 -35.87 5.70
C ARG A 66 28.05 -36.97 6.67
N LEU A 67 27.60 -38.10 6.12
CA LEU A 67 27.26 -39.28 6.91
C LEU A 67 28.49 -40.20 7.00
N PRO A 68 28.71 -40.89 8.14
CA PRO A 68 29.93 -41.67 8.35
C PRO A 68 30.21 -42.75 7.30
N ASN A 69 29.17 -43.39 6.74
CA ASN A 69 29.31 -44.64 5.99
C ASN A 69 28.53 -44.71 4.66
N SER A 70 27.89 -43.63 4.20
CA SER A 70 26.91 -43.73 3.09
C SER A 70 26.78 -42.51 2.17
N GLY A 71 27.73 -41.56 2.26
CA GLY A 71 27.79 -40.40 1.37
C GLY A 71 27.38 -39.09 2.05
N SER A 72 27.04 -38.09 1.25
CA SER A 72 26.64 -36.76 1.71
C SER A 72 25.23 -36.44 1.26
N TYR A 73 24.41 -35.86 2.14
CA TYR A 73 23.08 -35.40 1.83
C TYR A 73 22.95 -33.91 2.11
N ALA A 74 22.27 -33.18 1.23
CA ALA A 74 22.10 -31.73 1.33
C ALA A 74 20.61 -31.36 1.45
N PRO A 75 20.00 -31.48 2.66
CA PRO A 75 18.62 -31.08 2.87
C PRO A 75 18.45 -29.56 2.74
N LYS A 76 17.23 -29.16 2.39
CA LYS A 76 16.79 -27.76 2.50
C LYS A 76 16.69 -27.38 3.97
N ILE A 77 17.18 -26.20 4.32
CA ILE A 77 17.23 -25.74 5.73
C ILE A 77 16.13 -24.71 6.07
N GLY A 78 15.16 -24.50 5.17
CA GLY A 78 14.06 -23.55 5.38
C GLY A 78 14.42 -22.08 5.13
N ILE A 79 15.58 -21.79 4.53
CA ILE A 79 16.01 -20.45 4.14
C ILE A 79 16.05 -20.38 2.61
N ALA A 80 15.55 -19.31 2.01
CA ALA A 80 15.60 -19.11 0.55
C ALA A 80 15.89 -17.65 0.18
N ILE A 81 16.61 -17.46 -0.93
CA ILE A 81 16.86 -16.16 -1.55
C ILE A 81 15.97 -16.05 -2.77
N CYS A 82 15.01 -15.13 -2.75
CA CYS A 82 14.22 -14.78 -3.93
C CYS A 82 15.01 -13.80 -4.81
N PHE A 83 15.18 -14.13 -6.08
CA PHE A 83 15.88 -13.28 -7.07
C PHE A 83 15.04 -13.09 -8.34
N SER A 84 13.74 -13.42 -8.28
CA SER A 84 12.81 -13.23 -9.38
C SER A 84 12.84 -11.82 -9.92
N TRP A 85 12.84 -11.72 -11.24
CA TRP A 85 12.74 -10.49 -12.01
C TRP A 85 11.42 -9.76 -11.75
N TYR A 86 11.29 -9.02 -10.65
CA TYR A 86 10.32 -7.95 -10.51
C TYR A 86 10.89 -6.89 -9.56
N ASN A 87 11.75 -6.02 -10.11
CA ASN A 87 11.93 -4.67 -9.58
C ASN A 87 10.76 -3.75 -9.98
N TYR A 88 9.59 -4.33 -10.30
CA TYR A 88 8.33 -3.61 -10.49
C TYR A 88 7.58 -3.42 -9.17
N ASP A 89 7.89 -4.16 -8.11
CA ASP A 89 7.11 -4.11 -6.87
C ASP A 89 7.48 -2.95 -5.95
N ASN A 90 8.74 -2.50 -5.89
CA ASN A 90 9.12 -1.43 -4.96
C ASN A 90 8.63 -0.05 -5.43
N GLU A 91 8.88 0.31 -6.69
CA GLU A 91 8.44 1.61 -7.22
C GLU A 91 6.91 1.69 -7.34
N TYR A 92 6.26 0.59 -7.76
CA TYR A 92 4.80 0.51 -7.83
C TYR A 92 4.15 0.47 -6.43
N ALA A 93 4.74 -0.23 -5.45
CA ALA A 93 4.24 -0.21 -4.08
C ALA A 93 4.42 1.17 -3.42
N LEU A 94 5.56 1.83 -3.64
CA LEU A 94 5.79 3.19 -3.17
C LEU A 94 4.80 4.17 -3.79
N HIS A 95 4.57 4.10 -5.11
CA HIS A 95 3.61 4.93 -5.81
C HIS A 95 2.16 4.68 -5.35
N ARG A 96 1.77 3.42 -5.12
CA ARG A 96 0.44 3.08 -4.56
C ARG A 96 0.28 3.58 -3.13
N TYR A 97 1.32 3.48 -2.31
CA TYR A 97 1.32 3.99 -0.95
C TYR A 97 1.19 5.51 -0.92
N GLU A 98 1.90 6.22 -1.80
CA GLU A 98 1.78 7.66 -1.97
C GLU A 98 0.36 8.08 -2.37
N LEU A 99 -0.22 7.42 -3.38
CA LEU A 99 -1.60 7.67 -3.81
C LEU A 99 -2.61 7.41 -2.69
N TRP A 100 -2.41 6.35 -1.91
CA TRP A 100 -3.26 6.02 -0.77
C TRP A 100 -3.19 7.12 0.31
N MET A 101 -1.99 7.59 0.65
CA MET A 101 -1.78 8.69 1.59
C MET A 101 -2.43 10.00 1.12
N GLN A 102 -2.25 10.35 -0.15
CA GLN A 102 -2.89 11.54 -0.73
C GLN A 102 -4.42 11.45 -0.67
N ASN A 103 -4.98 10.29 -0.95
CA ASN A 103 -6.42 10.05 -0.87
C ASN A 103 -6.93 10.08 0.59
N ALA A 104 -6.17 9.55 1.54
CA ALA A 104 -6.49 9.64 2.96
C ALA A 104 -6.52 11.11 3.44
N ILE A 105 -5.52 11.91 3.04
CA ILE A 105 -5.47 13.36 3.34
C ILE A 105 -6.66 14.11 2.73
N LYS A 106 -7.05 13.79 1.49
CA LYS A 106 -8.23 14.40 0.86
C LYS A 106 -9.52 14.04 1.60
N LYS A 107 -9.68 12.78 2.01
CA LYS A 107 -10.84 12.32 2.79
C LYS A 107 -10.93 13.01 4.15
N THR A 108 -9.81 13.14 4.87
CA THR A 108 -9.79 13.82 6.18
C THR A 108 -10.09 15.31 6.05
N LYS A 109 -9.56 16.00 5.04
CA LYS A 109 -9.92 17.41 4.75
C LYS A 109 -11.42 17.56 4.49
N ARG A 110 -12.00 16.72 3.63
CA ARG A 110 -13.44 16.75 3.34
C ARG A 110 -14.30 16.47 4.57
N ALA A 111 -13.91 15.48 5.39
CA ALA A 111 -14.60 15.18 6.65
C ALA A 111 -14.55 16.37 7.62
N ARG A 112 -13.42 17.08 7.70
CA ARG A 112 -13.28 18.29 8.52
C ARG A 112 -14.18 19.44 8.05
N GLU A 113 -14.27 19.66 6.74
CA GLU A 113 -15.18 20.68 6.17
C GLU A 113 -16.64 20.35 6.43
N ILE A 114 -17.04 19.08 6.25
CA ILE A 114 -18.38 18.62 6.58
C ILE A 114 -18.66 18.78 8.08
N GLY A 115 -17.70 18.44 8.94
CA GLY A 115 -17.79 18.63 10.38
C GLY A 115 -18.04 20.09 10.78
N LYS A 116 -17.35 21.04 10.14
CA LYS A 116 -17.59 22.48 10.33
C LYS A 116 -19.02 22.89 9.94
N LYS A 117 -19.54 22.37 8.83
CA LYS A 117 -20.92 22.65 8.37
C LYS A 117 -21.95 22.09 9.34
N ILE A 118 -21.78 20.84 9.79
CA ILE A 118 -22.65 20.21 10.80
C ILE A 118 -22.62 21.03 12.10
N GLN A 119 -21.44 21.43 12.55
CA GLN A 119 -21.30 22.26 13.76
C GLN A 119 -22.03 23.59 13.62
N ALA A 120 -21.93 24.26 12.46
CA ALA A 120 -22.68 25.49 12.19
C ALA A 120 -24.19 25.26 12.24
N CYS A 121 -24.69 24.19 11.62
CA CYS A 121 -26.11 23.83 11.68
C CYS A 121 -26.58 23.58 13.12
N ILE A 122 -25.80 22.85 13.93
CA ILE A 122 -26.13 22.58 15.34
C ILE A 122 -26.19 23.89 16.15
N ILE A 123 -25.23 24.80 15.95
CA ILE A 123 -25.22 26.11 16.62
C ILE A 123 -26.47 26.91 16.26
N ILE A 124 -26.84 26.97 14.97
CA ILE A 124 -28.04 27.67 14.51
C ILE A 124 -29.30 27.06 15.11
N GLN A 125 -29.43 25.73 15.08
CA GLN A 125 -30.57 25.02 15.67
C GLN A 125 -30.72 25.29 17.17
N ARG A 126 -29.60 25.29 17.92
CA ARG A 126 -29.61 25.62 19.36
C ARG A 126 -30.09 27.04 19.61
N LYS A 127 -29.55 28.02 18.86
CA LYS A 127 -30.00 29.42 18.98
C LYS A 127 -31.47 29.60 18.59
N PHE A 128 -31.96 28.83 17.61
CA PHE A 128 -33.36 28.86 17.23
C PHE A 128 -34.28 28.32 18.33
N ILE A 129 -33.91 27.20 18.97
CA ILE A 129 -34.67 26.64 20.10
C ILE A 129 -34.67 27.62 21.28
N GLU A 130 -33.51 28.20 21.60
CA GLU A 130 -33.38 29.21 22.65
C GLU A 130 -34.31 30.41 22.38
N TYR A 131 -34.33 30.90 21.14
CA TYR A 131 -35.24 31.95 20.69
C TYR A 131 -36.72 31.56 20.81
N TYR A 132 -37.10 30.36 20.36
CA TYR A 132 -38.50 29.93 20.32
C TYR A 132 -39.14 29.81 21.72
N TYR A 133 -38.37 29.34 22.70
CA TYR A 133 -38.88 29.10 24.06
C TYR A 133 -38.59 30.23 25.05
N ARG A 134 -37.78 31.25 24.71
CA ARG A 134 -37.46 32.37 25.61
C ARG A 134 -37.25 33.70 24.85
N PRO A 135 -38.29 34.28 24.24
CA PRO A 135 -38.18 35.47 23.39
C PRO A 135 -37.96 36.79 24.17
N ASP A 136 -38.16 36.79 25.49
CA ASP A 136 -38.32 37.98 26.34
C ASP A 136 -37.04 38.82 26.54
N GLY A 137 -35.97 38.56 25.80
CA GLY A 137 -34.66 39.22 25.93
C GLY A 137 -34.15 39.97 24.69
N LEU A 138 -34.92 40.06 23.60
CA LEU A 138 -34.49 40.67 22.33
C LEU A 138 -35.26 41.95 22.00
N CYS A 139 -34.56 42.98 21.54
CA CYS A 139 -35.17 44.21 21.04
C CYS A 139 -35.89 43.95 19.70
N ALA A 140 -37.04 44.60 19.46
CA ALA A 140 -37.85 44.41 18.25
C ALA A 140 -37.08 44.64 16.92
N SER A 141 -36.03 45.46 16.94
CA SER A 141 -35.12 45.67 15.81
C SER A 141 -34.26 44.44 15.50
N GLU A 142 -33.79 43.74 16.54
CA GLU A 142 -33.00 42.50 16.42
C GLU A 142 -33.87 41.36 15.87
N LEU A 143 -35.14 41.32 16.30
CA LEU A 143 -36.16 40.41 15.80
C LEU A 143 -36.42 40.59 14.30
N ALA A 144 -36.58 41.85 13.86
CA ALA A 144 -36.83 42.17 12.46
C ALA A 144 -35.63 41.83 11.55
N GLN A 145 -34.40 42.07 12.02
CA GLN A 145 -33.19 41.68 11.30
C GLN A 145 -33.06 40.15 11.18
N HIS A 146 -33.43 39.42 12.22
CA HIS A 146 -33.42 37.96 12.21
C HIS A 146 -34.44 37.37 11.22
N TYR A 147 -35.67 37.88 11.20
CA TYR A 147 -36.69 37.45 10.22
C TYR A 147 -36.27 37.76 8.78
N LYS A 148 -35.62 38.90 8.55
CA LYS A 148 -35.09 39.26 7.23
C LYS A 148 -34.02 38.28 6.76
N LEU A 149 -33.12 37.87 7.66
CA LEU A 149 -32.08 36.85 7.38
C LEU A 149 -32.68 35.46 7.12
N LEU A 150 -33.64 35.03 7.94
CA LEU A 150 -34.35 33.76 7.73
C LEU A 150 -35.08 33.74 6.39
N TRP A 151 -35.74 34.84 6.01
CA TRP A 151 -36.43 34.96 4.74
C TRP A 151 -35.46 34.89 3.55
N MET A 152 -34.31 35.59 3.63
CA MET A 152 -33.27 35.53 2.59
C MET A 152 -32.71 34.12 2.40
N ILE A 153 -32.41 33.40 3.49
CA ILE A 153 -31.94 32.01 3.42
C ILE A 153 -33.01 31.10 2.78
N ARG A 154 -34.29 31.35 3.09
CA ARG A 154 -35.41 30.58 2.54
C ARG A 154 -35.55 30.78 1.03
N GLU A 155 -35.37 32.00 0.55
CA GLU A 155 -35.41 32.32 -0.90
C GLU A 155 -34.17 31.81 -1.64
N GLU A 156 -32.98 31.86 -1.02
CA GLU A 156 -31.76 31.28 -1.61
C GLU A 156 -31.88 29.76 -1.79
N ILE A 157 -32.44 29.06 -0.78
CA ILE A 157 -32.76 27.62 -0.88
C ILE A 157 -33.80 27.35 -1.98
N ARG A 158 -34.72 28.29 -2.23
CA ARG A 158 -35.77 28.17 -3.25
C ARG A 158 -35.24 28.35 -4.68
N GLN A 159 -34.13 29.06 -4.86
CA GLN A 159 -33.52 29.33 -6.17
C GLN A 159 -32.42 28.34 -6.58
N ASP A 160 -32.03 27.37 -5.73
CA ASP A 160 -31.06 26.35 -6.10
C ASP A 160 -31.62 25.40 -7.20
N PRO A 161 -31.08 25.40 -8.43
CA PRO A 161 -31.59 24.61 -9.55
C PRO A 161 -31.41 23.10 -9.38
N LYS A 162 -30.65 22.64 -8.35
CA LYS A 162 -30.20 21.25 -8.24
C LYS A 162 -31.12 20.33 -7.43
N GLY A 163 -32.27 20.80 -6.95
CA GLY A 163 -33.33 19.90 -6.46
C GLY A 163 -32.92 18.94 -5.33
N HIS A 164 -31.96 19.31 -4.48
CA HIS A 164 -31.72 18.57 -3.24
C HIS A 164 -32.79 18.95 -2.22
N CYS A 165 -33.94 18.27 -2.30
CA CYS A 165 -35.00 18.33 -1.30
C CYS A 165 -34.45 17.89 0.07
N PHE A 166 -34.06 18.85 0.91
CA PHE A 166 -33.86 18.58 2.34
C PHE A 166 -35.24 18.51 3.00
N ALA A 167 -35.75 17.29 3.17
CA ALA A 167 -36.91 17.04 4.00
C ALA A 167 -36.55 17.30 5.48
N ILE A 168 -37.24 18.24 6.11
CA ILE A 168 -37.28 18.33 7.57
C ILE A 168 -38.13 17.14 8.04
N VAL A 169 -37.46 16.07 8.48
CA VAL A 169 -38.14 14.96 9.17
C VAL A 169 -38.47 15.45 10.58
N ASN A 170 -39.71 15.88 10.79
CA ASN A 170 -40.26 16.04 12.14
C ASN A 170 -40.54 14.64 12.68
N ASN A 171 -39.67 14.13 13.55
CA ASN A 171 -39.98 12.94 14.35
C ASN A 171 -41.12 13.32 15.31
N LYS A 172 -42.26 12.64 15.16
CA LYS A 172 -43.31 12.57 16.17
C LYS A 172 -42.94 11.55 17.23
#